data_AF-A0A7K0C1C5-F1
#
_entry.id   AF-A0A7K0C1C5-F1
#
_cell.length_a   1.000
_cell.length_b   1.000
_cell.length_c   1.000
_cell.angle_alpha   90.00
_cell.angle_beta   90.00
_cell.angle_gamma   90.00
#
_symmetry.space_group_name_H-M   'P 1'
#
loop_
_entity.id
_entity.type
_entity.pdbx_description
1 polymer ?
#
loop_
_entity_poly.entity_id
_entity_poly.type
_entity_poly.pdbx_seq_one_letter_code
_entity_poly.pdbx_strand_id
1 'polypeptide(L)'
;MTHLDHIRPAVPVLAAEPATGESADITDLLQLQAMDDRGRRITLLTRAVIGVVMLAGIVAVLLDSPLPHHFLLIGGIGLLAVLGAAAVLEQAALWGHVHFALTRSSRGRYHLARRWYAPGTIVLTGPGFDRPAVVLDWLSDPALAQPWVLIHDGDNPAQVVPLNQLAPLPTATGGRR
;
A
#
# COMPACT_ATOMS: atom_id res chain seq x y z
N MET A 1 -42.83 -41.07 38.85
CA MET A 1 -41.68 -41.72 38.18
C MET A 1 -41.80 -41.46 36.70
N THR A 2 -41.03 -40.47 36.20
CA THR A 2 -40.70 -40.10 34.79
C THR A 2 -40.18 -38.64 34.88
N HIS A 3 -38.93 -38.40 35.28
CA HIS A 3 -37.72 -38.34 34.43
C HIS A 3 -38.00 -37.74 33.05
N LEU A 4 -37.84 -36.42 32.93
CA LEU A 4 -37.70 -35.72 31.65
C LEU A 4 -36.49 -34.80 31.76
N ASP A 5 -35.51 -35.17 30.94
CA ASP A 5 -34.15 -34.67 30.89
C ASP A 5 -34.07 -33.21 30.47
N HIS A 6 -33.27 -32.46 31.22
CA HIS A 6 -32.71 -31.19 30.79
C HIS A 6 -31.70 -31.44 29.65
N ILE A 7 -32.15 -31.35 28.40
CA ILE A 7 -31.26 -31.18 27.26
C ILE A 7 -30.74 -29.74 27.29
N ARG A 8 -29.58 -29.54 27.94
CA ARG A 8 -28.76 -28.34 27.72
C ARG A 8 -28.19 -28.44 26.30
N PRO A 9 -28.33 -27.42 25.44
CA PRO A 9 -27.50 -27.35 24.24
C PRO A 9 -26.04 -27.22 24.70
N ALA A 10 -25.21 -28.19 24.32
CA ALA A 10 -23.77 -28.10 24.42
C ALA A 10 -23.34 -26.89 23.58
N VAL A 11 -22.98 -25.79 24.25
CA VAL A 11 -22.20 -24.72 23.63
C VAL A 11 -20.86 -25.38 23.29
N PRO A 12 -20.43 -25.44 22.02
CA PRO A 12 -19.04 -25.75 21.72
C PRO A 12 -18.22 -24.60 22.29
N VAL A 13 -17.66 -24.83 23.47
CA VAL A 13 -16.53 -24.06 23.98
C VAL A 13 -15.38 -24.38 23.04
N LEU A 14 -15.29 -23.65 21.93
CA LEU A 14 -14.00 -23.44 21.28
C LEU A 14 -13.17 -22.66 22.29
N ALA A 15 -12.47 -23.40 23.15
CA ALA A 15 -11.26 -22.94 23.77
C ALA A 15 -10.24 -22.72 22.63
N ALA A 16 -10.38 -21.60 21.93
CA ALA A 16 -9.25 -20.99 21.26
C ALA A 16 -8.42 -20.38 22.40
N GLU A 17 -7.53 -21.21 22.94
CA GLU A 17 -6.38 -20.78 23.70
C GLU A 17 -5.76 -19.59 22.92
N PRO A 18 -5.67 -18.38 23.50
CA PRO A 18 -4.84 -17.37 22.87
C PRO A 18 -3.43 -17.94 22.92
N ALA A 19 -2.95 -18.43 21.77
CA ALA A 19 -1.56 -18.78 21.61
C ALA A 19 -0.75 -17.60 22.16
N THR A 20 -0.13 -17.89 23.30
CA THR A 20 0.78 -17.03 24.03
C THR A 20 1.67 -16.30 23.05
N GLY A 21 1.74 -14.99 23.20
CA GLY A 21 2.46 -14.09 22.31
C GLY A 21 3.89 -14.55 22.07
N GLU A 22 4.10 -15.10 20.88
CA GLU A 22 5.37 -14.93 20.19
C GLU A 22 5.30 -13.49 19.68
N SER A 23 5.90 -12.56 20.42
CA SER A 23 6.07 -11.19 19.93
C SER A 23 6.72 -11.32 18.57
N ALA A 24 6.01 -10.92 17.50
CA ALA A 24 6.60 -10.94 16.17
C ALA A 24 7.93 -10.22 16.28
N ASP A 25 9.00 -11.00 16.16
CA ASP A 25 10.31 -10.62 16.63
C ASP A 25 10.70 -9.34 15.89
N ILE A 26 11.25 -8.35 16.58
CA ILE A 26 11.63 -7.07 15.96
C ILE A 26 12.57 -7.34 14.76
N THR A 27 13.29 -8.46 14.82
CA THR A 27 14.07 -9.08 13.74
C THR A 27 13.27 -9.37 12.47
N ASP A 28 12.06 -9.94 12.56
CA ASP A 28 11.19 -10.24 11.41
C ASP A 28 10.67 -8.96 10.74
N LEU A 29 10.32 -7.94 11.53
CA LEU A 29 9.93 -6.63 11.01
C LEU A 29 11.10 -5.93 10.31
N LEU A 30 12.30 -5.98 10.90
CA LEU A 30 13.52 -5.51 10.25
C LEU A 30 13.85 -6.28 8.98
N GLN A 31 13.56 -7.58 8.93
CA GLN A 31 13.78 -8.43 7.77
C GLN A 31 12.79 -8.09 6.64
N LEU A 32 11.52 -7.83 6.97
CA LEU A 32 10.52 -7.36 6.02
C LEU A 32 10.87 -5.98 5.46
N GLN A 33 11.28 -5.05 6.33
CA GLN A 33 11.71 -3.71 5.95
C GLN A 33 12.99 -3.74 5.09
N ALA A 34 13.91 -4.65 5.40
CA ALA A 34 15.10 -4.90 4.59
C ALA A 34 14.77 -5.53 3.22
N MET A 35 13.74 -6.37 3.12
CA MET A 35 13.28 -6.93 1.84
C MET A 35 12.60 -5.86 0.97
N ASP A 36 11.78 -4.99 1.55
CA ASP A 36 11.13 -3.87 0.84
C ASP A 36 12.15 -2.83 0.37
N ASP A 37 13.12 -2.50 1.21
CA ASP A 37 14.25 -1.64 0.84
C ASP A 37 15.09 -2.28 -0.27
N ARG A 38 15.26 -3.60 -0.26
CA ARG A 38 15.98 -4.33 -1.31
C ARG A 38 15.21 -4.30 -2.63
N GLY A 39 13.89 -4.46 -2.61
CA GLY A 39 13.03 -4.33 -3.79
C GLY A 39 13.08 -2.93 -4.40
N ARG A 40 12.97 -1.88 -3.58
CA ARG A 40 13.15 -0.48 -4.01
C ARG A 40 14.54 -0.22 -4.56
N ARG A 41 15.59 -0.68 -3.87
CA ARG A 41 16.99 -0.52 -4.32
C ARG A 41 17.27 -1.24 -5.63
N ILE A 42 16.75 -2.46 -5.80
CA ILE A 42 16.89 -3.21 -7.05
C ILE A 42 16.18 -2.45 -8.18
N THR A 43 14.95 -1.98 -7.96
CA THR A 43 14.21 -1.21 -8.97
C THR A 43 14.96 0.08 -9.36
N LEU A 44 15.50 0.80 -8.37
CA LEU A 44 16.32 1.99 -8.61
C LEU A 44 17.62 1.66 -9.35
N LEU A 45 18.30 0.57 -8.98
CA LEU A 45 19.51 0.10 -9.65
C LEU A 45 19.23 -0.34 -11.09
N THR A 46 18.15 -1.09 -11.34
CA THR A 46 17.74 -1.48 -12.70
C THR A 46 17.43 -0.26 -13.54
N ARG A 47 16.70 0.72 -13.00
CA ARG A 47 16.45 2.01 -13.69
C ARG A 47 17.74 2.78 -13.96
N ALA A 48 18.68 2.80 -13.01
CA ALA A 48 19.98 3.44 -13.19
C ALA A 48 20.81 2.74 -14.28
N VAL A 49 20.84 1.40 -14.29
CA VAL A 49 21.54 0.61 -15.31
C VAL A 49 20.94 0.85 -16.68
N ILE A 50 19.61 0.83 -16.82
CA ILE A 50 18.93 1.15 -18.08
C ILE A 50 19.31 2.58 -18.54
N GLY A 51 19.32 3.54 -17.62
CA GLY A 51 19.75 4.91 -17.90
C GLY A 51 21.20 4.99 -18.40
N VAL A 52 22.13 4.27 -17.76
CA VAL A 52 23.54 4.22 -18.16
C VAL A 52 23.72 3.55 -19.52
N VAL A 53 23.02 2.45 -19.79
CA VAL A 53 23.08 1.74 -21.09
C VAL A 53 22.50 2.59 -22.21
N MET A 54 21.37 3.26 -21.97
CA MET A 54 20.79 4.24 -22.91
C MET A 54 21.76 5.38 -23.18
N LEU A 55 22.37 5.95 -22.13
CA LEU A 55 23.33 7.04 -22.26
C LEU A 55 24.57 6.60 -23.06
N ALA A 56 25.12 5.42 -22.77
CA ALA A 56 26.24 4.85 -23.51
C ALA A 56 25.89 4.60 -24.99
N GLY A 57 24.67 4.12 -25.27
CA GLY A 57 24.17 3.95 -26.63
C GLY A 57 24.03 5.28 -27.38
N ILE A 58 23.50 6.32 -26.73
CA ILE A 58 23.41 7.67 -27.30
C ILE A 58 24.81 8.22 -27.61
N VAL A 59 25.77 8.05 -26.69
CA VAL A 59 27.16 8.48 -26.88
C VAL A 59 27.82 7.73 -28.03
N ALA A 60 27.63 6.41 -28.14
CA ALA A 60 28.15 5.60 -29.24
C ALA A 60 27.58 6.04 -30.60
N VAL A 61 26.28 6.31 -30.67
CA VAL A 61 25.64 6.86 -31.88
C VAL A 61 26.17 8.26 -32.20
N LEU A 62 26.46 9.10 -31.19
CA LEU A 62 27.06 10.43 -31.41
C LEU A 62 28.46 10.36 -32.02
N LEU A 63 29.27 9.37 -31.62
CA LEU A 63 30.67 9.23 -32.06
C LEU A 63 30.81 8.70 -33.49
N ASP A 64 29.84 7.94 -34.00
CA ASP A 64 29.93 7.25 -35.30
C ASP A 64 28.86 7.70 -36.32
N SER A 65 28.10 8.75 -36.01
CA SER A 65 26.97 9.17 -36.85
C SER A 65 27.37 10.19 -37.93
N PRO A 66 26.88 10.03 -39.17
CA PRO A 66 27.03 11.04 -40.23
C PRO A 66 26.15 12.28 -40.02
N LEU A 67 25.19 12.22 -39.08
CA LEU A 67 24.34 13.35 -38.71
C LEU A 67 25.12 14.38 -37.88
N PRO A 68 24.83 15.68 -38.02
CA PRO A 68 25.51 16.68 -37.22
C PRO A 68 25.12 16.55 -35.75
N HIS A 69 26.12 16.66 -34.88
CA HIS A 69 26.04 16.26 -33.46
C HIS A 69 24.93 16.97 -32.67
N HIS A 70 24.55 18.19 -33.07
CA HIS A 70 23.48 18.94 -32.42
C HIS A 70 22.11 18.27 -32.54
N PHE A 71 21.79 17.61 -33.67
CA PHE A 71 20.53 16.88 -33.81
C PHE A 71 20.47 15.65 -32.91
N LEU A 72 21.60 14.97 -32.74
CA LEU A 72 21.71 13.81 -31.86
C LEU A 72 21.60 14.22 -30.39
N LEU A 73 22.19 15.36 -30.01
CA LEU A 73 22.13 15.87 -28.65
C LEU A 73 20.68 16.32 -28.31
N ILE A 74 20.03 17.05 -29.21
CA ILE A 74 18.61 17.43 -29.06
C ILE A 74 17.72 16.20 -29.00
N GLY A 75 17.91 15.23 -29.90
CA GLY A 75 17.16 13.97 -29.92
C GLY A 75 17.35 13.15 -28.65
N GLY A 76 18.60 13.04 -28.17
CA GLY A 76 18.95 12.33 -26.95
C GLY A 76 18.34 12.97 -25.70
N ILE A 77 18.45 14.29 -25.55
CA ILE A 77 17.80 15.03 -24.46
C ILE A 77 16.28 14.88 -24.54
N GLY A 78 15.71 15.01 -25.74
CA GLY A 78 14.27 14.86 -25.97
C GLY A 78 13.76 13.48 -25.56
N LEU A 79 14.47 12.42 -25.99
CA LEU A 79 14.12 11.05 -25.61
C LEU A 79 14.24 10.83 -24.10
N LEU A 80 15.31 11.31 -23.47
CA LEU A 80 15.50 11.20 -22.03
C LEU A 80 14.40 11.94 -21.26
N ALA A 81 13.99 13.12 -21.73
CA ALA A 81 12.90 13.89 -21.16
C ALA A 81 11.56 13.16 -21.26
N VAL A 82 11.26 12.54 -22.41
CA VAL A 82 10.04 11.74 -22.60
C VAL A 82 10.03 10.52 -21.68
N LEU A 83 11.14 9.78 -21.59
CA LEU A 83 11.27 8.64 -20.69
C LEU A 83 11.14 9.04 -19.22
N GLY A 84 11.78 10.15 -18.83
CA GLY A 84 11.66 10.71 -17.48
C GLY A 84 10.22 11.11 -17.15
N ALA A 85 9.55 11.81 -18.07
CA ALA A 85 8.14 12.20 -17.90
C ALA A 85 7.22 10.99 -17.79
N ALA A 86 7.42 9.95 -18.61
CA ALA A 86 6.67 8.71 -18.55
C ALA A 86 6.84 8.01 -17.20
N ALA A 87 8.07 7.92 -16.68
CA ALA A 87 8.34 7.33 -15.37
C ALA A 87 7.69 8.10 -14.21
N VAL A 88 7.68 9.44 -14.28
CA VAL A 88 7.00 10.28 -13.29
C VAL A 88 5.48 10.09 -13.37
N LEU A 89 4.90 10.04 -14.57
CA LEU A 89 3.48 9.79 -14.77
C LEU A 89 3.06 8.40 -14.25
N GLU A 90 3.86 7.38 -14.50
CA GLU A 90 3.64 6.03 -13.99
C GLU A 90 3.65 6.01 -12.45
N GLN A 91 4.64 6.68 -11.84
CA GLN A 91 4.73 6.78 -10.38
C GLN A 91 3.53 7.54 -9.80
N ALA A 92 3.11 8.63 -10.44
CA ALA A 92 1.94 9.39 -10.03
C ALA A 92 0.64 8.59 -10.17
N ALA A 93 0.51 7.79 -11.23
CA ALA A 93 -0.63 6.90 -11.45
C ALA A 93 -0.70 5.80 -10.38
N LEU A 94 0.43 5.15 -10.08
CA LEU A 94 0.53 4.16 -9.00
C LEU A 94 0.17 4.78 -7.64
N TRP A 95 0.75 5.93 -7.32
CA TRP A 95 0.43 6.65 -6.09
C TRP A 95 -1.06 7.00 -6.01
N GLY A 96 -1.63 7.49 -7.12
CA GLY A 96 -3.05 7.81 -7.23
C GLY A 96 -3.96 6.61 -7.02
N HIS A 97 -3.65 5.46 -7.64
CA HIS A 97 -4.42 4.23 -7.48
C HIS A 97 -4.42 3.70 -6.05
N VAL A 98 -3.29 3.85 -5.34
CA VAL A 98 -3.15 3.44 -3.95
C VAL A 98 -3.93 4.35 -3.00
N HIS A 99 -3.96 5.66 -3.27
CA HIS A 99 -4.53 6.65 -2.34
C HIS A 99 -5.98 7.05 -2.65
N PHE A 100 -6.44 6.85 -3.89
CA PHE A 100 -7.76 7.29 -4.33
C PHE A 100 -8.58 6.14 -4.89
N ALA A 101 -9.89 6.24 -4.70
CA ALA A 101 -10.87 5.37 -5.35
C ALA A 101 -11.79 6.25 -6.20
N LEU A 102 -11.97 5.85 -7.46
CA LEU A 102 -12.97 6.46 -8.32
C LEU A 102 -14.33 5.89 -7.92
N THR A 103 -15.16 6.70 -7.26
CA THR A 103 -16.50 6.29 -6.84
C THR A 103 -17.54 6.96 -7.72
N ARG A 104 -18.58 6.21 -8.11
CA ARG A 104 -19.69 6.76 -8.88
C ARG A 104 -20.79 7.20 -7.92
N SER A 105 -21.16 8.47 -7.98
CA SER A 105 -22.32 8.97 -7.23
C SER A 105 -23.62 8.38 -7.77
N SER A 106 -24.68 8.40 -6.96
CA SER A 106 -26.04 8.05 -7.37
C SER A 106 -26.56 8.88 -8.55
N ARG A 107 -25.98 10.06 -8.80
CA ARG A 107 -26.27 10.94 -9.94
C ARG A 107 -25.42 10.62 -11.18
N GLY A 108 -24.68 9.51 -11.18
CA GLY A 108 -23.86 9.06 -12.31
C GLY A 108 -22.54 9.82 -12.50
N ARG A 109 -22.21 10.79 -11.64
CA ARG A 109 -20.94 11.53 -11.68
C ARG A 109 -19.83 10.73 -10.98
N TYR A 110 -18.64 10.71 -11.56
CA TYR A 110 -17.46 10.14 -10.94
C TYR A 110 -16.81 11.16 -10.01
N HIS A 111 -16.44 10.73 -8.81
CA HIS A 111 -15.71 11.52 -7.85
C HIS A 111 -14.49 10.74 -7.38
N LEU A 112 -13.35 11.42 -7.31
CA LEU A 112 -12.16 10.92 -6.64
C LEU A 112 -12.37 11.06 -5.13
N ALA A 113 -12.57 9.94 -4.44
CA ALA A 113 -12.58 9.90 -2.99
C ALA A 113 -11.22 9.40 -2.50
N ARG A 114 -10.61 10.08 -1.53
CA ARG A 114 -9.42 9.57 -0.85
C ARG A 114 -9.82 8.29 -0.11
N ARG A 115 -9.05 7.23 -0.29
CA ARG A 115 -9.22 5.99 0.48
C ARG A 115 -8.80 6.29 1.91
N TRP A 116 -9.75 6.24 2.82
CA TRP A 116 -9.54 6.51 4.24
C TRP A 116 -8.53 5.57 4.90
N TYR A 117 -8.32 4.39 4.30
CA TYR A 117 -7.40 3.39 4.80
C TYR A 117 -6.18 3.23 3.88
N ALA A 118 -5.81 4.19 3.03
CA ALA A 118 -4.63 4.03 2.17
C ALA A 118 -3.34 3.79 2.99
N PRO A 119 -2.33 3.06 2.46
CA PRO A 119 -1.01 2.97 3.06
C PRO A 119 -0.46 4.33 3.52
N GLY A 120 0.06 4.40 4.74
CA GLY A 120 0.56 5.62 5.39
C GLY A 120 -0.51 6.51 6.02
N THR A 121 -1.79 6.12 5.99
CA THR A 121 -2.85 6.82 6.74
C THR A 121 -2.92 6.36 8.20
N ILE A 122 -3.31 7.26 9.09
CA ILE A 122 -3.57 6.95 10.50
C ILE A 122 -5.07 6.66 10.63
N VAL A 123 -5.38 5.56 11.29
CA VAL A 123 -6.74 5.07 11.58
C VAL A 123 -6.84 4.80 13.07
N LEU A 124 -8.07 4.69 13.56
CA LEU A 124 -8.36 4.35 14.95
C LEU A 124 -8.77 2.87 15.04
N THR A 125 -8.23 2.16 16.02
CA THR A 125 -8.49 0.74 16.29
C THR A 125 -8.87 0.51 17.75
N GLY A 126 -9.27 -0.71 18.08
CA GLY A 126 -9.70 -1.12 19.42
C GLY A 126 -11.21 -0.95 19.69
N PRO A 127 -11.72 -1.48 20.81
CA PRO A 127 -13.16 -1.52 21.11
C PRO A 127 -13.81 -0.14 21.26
N GLY A 128 -13.03 0.93 21.45
CA GLY A 128 -13.50 2.31 21.50
C GLY A 128 -13.02 3.19 20.35
N PHE A 129 -12.30 2.65 19.36
CA PHE A 129 -11.61 3.45 18.33
C PHE A 129 -10.76 4.58 18.94
N ASP A 130 -10.01 4.28 19.98
CA ASP A 130 -9.20 5.22 20.75
C ASP A 130 -7.69 5.09 20.47
N ARG A 131 -7.27 4.00 19.83
CA ARG A 131 -5.86 3.72 19.56
C ARG A 131 -5.46 4.07 18.13
N PRO A 132 -4.49 4.97 17.91
CA PRO A 132 -4.04 5.33 16.58
C PRO A 132 -3.10 4.27 15.99
N ALA A 133 -3.51 3.67 14.89
CA ALA A 133 -2.68 2.74 14.11
C ALA A 133 -2.38 3.31 12.72
N VAL A 134 -1.21 2.99 12.17
CA VAL A 134 -0.83 3.34 10.80
C VAL A 134 -1.20 2.18 9.89
N VAL A 135 -1.89 2.47 8.78
CA VAL A 135 -2.13 1.48 7.73
C VAL A 135 -0.85 1.26 6.94
N LEU A 136 -0.41 0.02 6.85
CA LEU A 136 0.75 -0.39 6.08
C LEU A 136 0.35 -0.85 4.67
N ASP A 137 -0.63 -1.75 4.56
CA ASP A 137 -1.05 -2.30 3.28
C ASP A 137 -2.48 -2.86 3.30
N TRP A 138 -3.02 -3.20 2.13
CA TRP A 138 -4.33 -3.83 1.93
C TRP A 138 -4.19 -5.27 1.49
N LEU A 139 -5.00 -6.13 2.10
CA LEU A 139 -5.21 -7.47 1.59
C LEU A 139 -6.56 -7.51 0.87
N SER A 140 -6.50 -7.52 -0.46
CA SER A 140 -7.67 -7.65 -1.35
C SER A 140 -7.68 -9.05 -1.97
N ASP A 141 -7.96 -10.06 -1.16
CA ASP A 141 -8.18 -11.42 -1.65
C ASP A 141 -9.67 -11.61 -1.98
N PRO A 142 -10.04 -11.96 -3.23
CA PRO A 142 -11.43 -12.22 -3.60
C PRO A 142 -12.08 -13.39 -2.83
N ALA A 143 -11.29 -14.25 -2.20
CA ALA A 143 -11.80 -15.32 -1.33
C ALA A 143 -12.24 -14.81 0.06
N LEU A 144 -11.83 -13.61 0.47
CA LEU A 144 -12.21 -13.04 1.76
C LEU A 144 -13.58 -12.34 1.66
N ALA A 145 -14.46 -12.64 2.62
CA ALA A 145 -15.82 -12.09 2.66
C ALA A 145 -15.86 -10.56 2.87
N GLN A 146 -14.76 -9.97 3.34
CA GLN A 146 -14.63 -8.54 3.57
C GLN A 146 -13.16 -8.12 3.35
N PRO A 147 -12.89 -6.83 3.07
CA PRO A 147 -11.52 -6.34 2.95
C PRO A 147 -10.78 -6.35 4.29
N TRP A 148 -9.48 -6.68 4.24
CA TRP A 148 -8.59 -6.68 5.39
C TRP A 148 -7.43 -5.70 5.18
N VAL A 149 -6.92 -5.17 6.28
CA VAL A 149 -5.89 -4.13 6.28
C VAL A 149 -4.77 -4.54 7.24
N LEU A 150 -3.53 -4.42 6.79
CA LEU A 150 -2.35 -4.56 7.63
C LEU A 150 -2.10 -3.23 8.34
N ILE A 151 -2.09 -3.24 9.66
CA ILE A 151 -1.88 -2.04 10.49
C ILE A 151 -0.73 -2.23 11.47
N HIS A 152 -0.15 -1.13 11.94
CA HIS A 152 0.82 -1.11 13.04
C HIS A 152 0.43 -0.04 14.07
N ASP A 153 0.29 -0.46 15.33
CA ASP A 153 -0.20 0.34 16.47
C ASP A 153 0.95 0.78 17.40
N GLY A 154 2.16 0.92 16.85
CA GLY A 154 3.38 1.34 17.57
C GLY A 154 3.92 0.31 18.55
N ASP A 155 3.17 0.02 19.61
CA ASP A 155 3.55 -0.90 20.68
C ASP A 155 3.29 -2.37 20.32
N ASN A 156 2.37 -2.60 19.37
CA ASN A 156 1.99 -3.95 18.93
C ASN A 156 2.61 -4.27 17.57
N PRO A 157 2.96 -5.55 17.32
CA PRO A 157 3.44 -5.97 16.01
C PRO A 157 2.40 -5.68 14.92
N ALA A 158 2.87 -5.64 13.67
CA ALA A 158 1.97 -5.45 12.54
C ALA A 158 0.92 -6.57 12.50
N GLN A 159 -0.35 -6.20 12.42
CA GLN A 159 -1.47 -7.13 12.49
C GLN A 159 -2.45 -6.90 11.36
N VAL A 160 -3.05 -7.98 10.87
CA VAL A 160 -4.07 -7.92 9.82
C VAL A 160 -5.43 -7.84 10.49
N VAL A 161 -6.14 -6.76 10.25
CA VAL A 161 -7.41 -6.43 10.91
C VAL A 161 -8.48 -6.23 9.84
N PRO A 162 -9.71 -6.73 10.05
CA PRO A 162 -10.78 -6.49 9.09
C PRO A 162 -11.18 -5.02 9.09
N LEU A 163 -11.57 -4.51 7.92
CA LEU A 163 -11.85 -3.08 7.73
C LEU A 163 -12.93 -2.52 8.68
N ASN A 164 -13.89 -3.37 9.09
CA ASN A 164 -14.98 -2.99 10.00
C ASN A 164 -14.54 -2.77 11.45
N GLN A 165 -13.31 -3.16 11.82
CA GLN A 165 -12.71 -2.89 13.13
C GLN A 165 -11.84 -1.62 13.11
N LEU A 166 -11.84 -0.87 12.02
CA LEU A 166 -11.06 0.35 11.87
C LEU A 166 -11.97 1.54 11.61
N ALA A 167 -11.76 2.63 12.36
CA ALA A 167 -12.42 3.90 12.13
C ALA A 167 -11.45 4.90 11.50
N PRO A 168 -11.91 5.74 10.56
CA PRO A 168 -11.10 6.85 10.09
C PRO A 168 -10.84 7.84 11.24
N LEU A 169 -9.67 8.49 11.25
CA LEU A 169 -9.48 9.63 12.16
C LEU A 169 -10.57 10.67 11.89
N PRO A 170 -11.22 11.23 12.94
CA PRO A 170 -12.14 12.32 12.75
C PRO A 170 -11.37 13.45 12.06
N THR A 171 -11.76 13.74 10.82
CA THR A 171 -11.30 14.97 10.18
C THR A 171 -11.79 16.10 11.08
N ALA A 172 -10.87 16.96 11.50
CA ALA A 172 -11.18 18.17 12.24
C ALA A 172 -12.03 19.07 11.34
N THR A 173 -13.30 18.72 11.20
CA THR A 173 -14.31 19.52 10.53
C THR A 173 -14.79 20.49 11.59
N GLY A 174 -13.86 21.38 11.99
CA GLY A 174 -14.13 22.55 12.77
C GLY A 174 -15.20 23.36 12.05
N GLY A 175 -16.23 23.74 12.80
CA GLY A 175 -17.45 24.32 12.28
C GLY A 175 -17.23 25.50 11.35
N ARG A 176 -17.86 25.44 10.18
CA ARG A 176 -18.49 26.61 9.59
C ARG A 176 -19.99 26.48 9.89
N ARG A 177 -20.38 27.01 11.03
CA ARG A 177 -21.73 27.54 11.22
C ARG A 177 -21.74 28.99 10.75
#